data_AF-S4PZN8-F1
#
_entry.id   AF-S4PZN8-F1
#
_cell.length_a   1.000
_cell.length_b   1.000
_cell.length_c   1.000
_cell.angle_alpha   90.00
_cell.angle_beta   90.00
_cell.angle_gamma   90.00
#
_symmetry.space_group_name_H-M   'P 1'
#
loop_
_entity.id
_entity.type
_entity.pdbx_description
1 polymer ?
#
loop_
_entity_poly.entity_id
_entity_poly.type
_entity_poly.pdbx_seq_one_letter_code
_entity_poly.pdbx_strand_id
1 'polypeptide(L)'
;MAAAVEVLTVGTYSRLPAVIRERLVPPPSLTPAERRTTLRALAHVVRQRLTTASLPSDVRNLKVENGRATFSVGQEFSVSLTVMGDAP
;
A
#
# COMPACT_ATOMS: atom_id res chain seq x y z
N MET A 1 14.61 -16.08 -36.76
CA MET A 1 14.13 -17.45 -36.51
C MET A 1 14.44 -18.01 -35.12
N ALA A 2 15.35 -17.43 -34.32
CA ALA A 2 15.70 -17.99 -32.99
C ALA A 2 14.66 -17.75 -31.88
N ALA A 3 13.87 -16.66 -31.95
CA ALA A 3 12.89 -16.31 -30.92
C ALA A 3 11.67 -17.26 -30.85
N ALA A 4 11.20 -17.75 -32.00
CA ALA A 4 10.01 -18.60 -32.08
C ALA A 4 10.27 -20.02 -31.55
N VAL A 5 11.49 -20.55 -31.77
CA VAL A 5 11.85 -21.90 -31.29
C VAL A 5 11.97 -21.94 -29.77
N GLU A 6 12.47 -20.87 -29.15
CA GLU A 6 12.65 -20.75 -27.70
C GLU A 6 11.31 -20.76 -26.95
N VAL A 7 10.32 -20.02 -27.46
CA VAL A 7 8.96 -20.00 -26.90
C VAL A 7 8.28 -21.36 -27.04
N LEU A 8 8.45 -22.04 -28.18
CA LEU A 8 7.79 -23.32 -28.45
C LEU A 8 8.41 -24.50 -27.69
N THR A 9 9.72 -24.46 -27.39
CA THR A 9 10.41 -25.56 -26.68
C THR A 9 10.51 -25.36 -25.18
N VAL A 10 10.67 -24.13 -24.70
CA VAL A 10 10.89 -23.81 -23.28
C VAL A 10 9.63 -23.23 -22.63
N GLY A 11 8.63 -22.83 -23.43
CA GLY A 11 7.42 -22.17 -22.94
C GLY A 11 7.66 -20.75 -22.42
N THR A 12 8.87 -20.20 -22.55
CA THR A 12 9.24 -18.89 -22.00
C THR A 12 10.08 -18.09 -23.00
N TYR A 13 9.95 -16.77 -22.95
CA TYR A 13 10.70 -15.84 -23.80
C TYR A 13 11.67 -15.03 -22.93
N SER A 14 12.98 -15.32 -23.03
CA SER A 14 14.02 -14.75 -22.16
C SER A 14 14.30 -13.25 -22.39
N ARG A 15 13.85 -12.69 -23.52
CA ARG A 15 14.03 -11.27 -23.88
C ARG A 15 12.82 -10.40 -23.60
N LEU A 16 11.87 -10.86 -22.78
CA LEU A 16 10.77 -10.02 -22.35
C LEU A 16 11.37 -8.90 -21.48
N PRO A 17 11.39 -7.63 -21.94
CA PRO A 17 12.07 -6.57 -21.23
C PRO A 17 11.51 -6.49 -19.80
N ALA A 18 12.38 -6.39 -18.80
CA ALA A 18 12.00 -6.33 -17.38
C ALA A 18 10.84 -5.35 -17.14
N VAL A 19 10.82 -4.25 -17.89
CA VAL A 19 9.73 -3.26 -17.98
C VAL A 19 8.33 -3.86 -18.12
N ILE A 20 8.08 -4.83 -19.01
CA ILE A 20 6.73 -5.38 -19.20
C ILE A 20 6.38 -6.31 -18.03
N ARG A 21 7.36 -7.06 -17.50
CA ARG A 21 7.15 -7.90 -16.32
C ARG A 21 6.87 -7.05 -15.07
N GLU A 22 7.58 -5.95 -14.87
CA GLU A 22 7.38 -5.01 -13.77
C GLU A 22 6.09 -4.18 -13.89
N ARG A 23 5.63 -3.91 -15.11
CA ARG A 23 4.41 -3.12 -15.36
C ARG A 23 3.14 -3.95 -15.38
N LEU A 24 3.22 -5.23 -15.78
CA LEU A 24 2.06 -6.09 -15.97
C LEU A 24 1.89 -7.13 -14.86
N VAL A 25 2.98 -7.57 -14.22
CA VAL A 25 2.92 -8.51 -13.08
C VAL A 25 2.92 -7.70 -11.79
N PRO A 26 1.84 -7.76 -10.99
CA PRO A 26 1.84 -7.17 -9.67
C PRO A 26 3.03 -7.70 -8.86
N PRO A 27 3.74 -6.85 -8.09
CA PRO A 27 4.80 -7.32 -7.22
C PRO A 27 4.27 -8.44 -6.31
N PRO A 28 5.13 -9.40 -5.91
CA PRO A 28 4.73 -10.51 -5.06
C PRO A 28 4.02 -9.95 -3.81
N SER A 29 2.89 -10.54 -3.47
CA SER A 29 2.11 -10.13 -2.32
C SER A 29 2.96 -10.25 -1.05
N LEU A 30 2.90 -9.25 -0.17
CA LEU A 30 3.60 -9.31 1.12
C LEU A 30 3.20 -10.58 1.87
N THR A 31 4.18 -11.26 2.45
CA THR A 31 3.89 -12.39 3.34
C THR A 31 3.01 -11.92 4.51
N PRO A 32 2.19 -12.80 5.11
CA PRO A 32 1.30 -12.40 6.21
C PRO A 32 2.07 -11.81 7.41
N ALA A 33 3.32 -12.24 7.63
CA ALA A 33 4.20 -11.68 8.65
C ALA A 33 4.65 -10.26 8.30
N GLU A 34 5.17 -10.04 7.09
CA GLU A 34 5.58 -8.72 6.61
C GLU A 34 4.39 -7.76 6.58
N ARG A 35 3.23 -8.20 6.10
CA ARG A 35 2.00 -7.41 6.10
C ARG A 35 1.66 -6.89 7.50
N ARG A 36 1.77 -7.73 8.53
CA ARG A 36 1.47 -7.33 9.91
C ARG A 36 2.48 -6.33 10.46
N THR A 37 3.77 -6.52 10.16
CA THR A 37 4.83 -5.59 10.53
C THR A 37 4.65 -4.25 9.84
N THR A 38 4.40 -4.24 8.53
CA THR A 38 4.16 -3.03 7.74
C THR A 38 2.91 -2.29 8.21
N LEU A 39 1.81 -2.98 8.51
CA LEU A 39 0.59 -2.35 9.06
C LEU A 39 0.84 -1.72 10.44
N ARG A 40 1.67 -2.34 11.28
CA ARG A 40 2.06 -1.78 12.58
C ARG A 40 2.92 -0.52 12.40
N ALA A 41 3.88 -0.56 11.49
CA ALA A 41 4.71 0.61 11.15
C ALA A 41 3.85 1.76 10.61
N LEU A 42 2.93 1.48 9.67
CA LEU A 42 1.98 2.47 9.15
C LEU A 42 1.11 3.07 10.25
N ALA A 43 0.59 2.25 11.17
CA ALA A 43 -0.22 2.75 12.29
C ALA A 43 0.59 3.68 13.20
N HIS A 44 1.88 3.40 13.42
CA HIS A 44 2.76 4.27 14.19
C HIS A 44 2.99 5.62 13.49
N VAL A 45 3.30 5.60 12.20
CA VAL A 45 3.49 6.81 11.39
C VAL A 45 2.21 7.65 11.35
N VAL A 46 1.05 7.02 11.17
CA VAL A 46 -0.26 7.69 11.21
C VAL A 46 -0.47 8.39 12.55
N ARG A 47 -0.17 7.74 13.69
CA ARG A 47 -0.29 8.35 15.02
C ARG A 47 0.63 9.56 15.18
N GLN A 48 1.90 9.44 14.81
CA GLN A 48 2.85 10.53 14.91
C GLN A 48 2.43 11.74 14.06
N ARG A 49 1.96 11.49 12.83
CA ARG A 49 1.43 12.54 11.94
C ARG A 49 0.20 13.20 12.54
N LEU A 50 -0.73 12.43 13.14
CA LEU A 50 -1.92 12.97 13.80
C LEU A 50 -1.58 13.84 15.03
N THR A 51 -0.52 13.52 15.78
CA THR A 51 -0.05 14.35 16.89
C THR A 51 0.51 15.69 16.42
N THR A 52 1.14 15.70 15.25
CA THR A 52 1.77 16.91 14.69
C THR A 52 0.79 17.72 13.82
N ALA A 53 -0.22 17.07 13.26
CA ALA A 53 -1.24 17.71 12.45
C ALA A 53 -2.28 18.40 13.34
N SER A 54 -2.67 19.62 12.97
CA SER A 54 -3.80 20.31 13.59
C SER A 54 -5.11 19.63 13.18
N LEU A 55 -5.63 18.76 14.04
CA LEU A 55 -6.96 18.18 13.86
C LEU A 55 -8.03 19.21 14.21
N PRO A 56 -9.16 19.24 13.49
CA PRO A 56 -10.32 20.07 13.87
C PRO A 56 -10.78 19.73 15.29
N SER A 57 -11.24 20.73 16.06
CA SER A 57 -11.77 20.54 17.41
C SER A 57 -13.00 19.63 17.46
N ASP A 58 -13.71 19.48 16.35
CA ASP A 58 -14.94 18.69 16.22
C ASP A 58 -14.70 17.20 15.90
N VAL A 59 -13.44 16.77 15.90
CA VAL A 59 -13.07 15.36 15.71
C VAL A 59 -13.46 14.55 16.94
N ARG A 60 -14.30 13.53 16.76
CA ARG A 60 -14.70 12.57 17.79
C ARG A 60 -14.37 11.15 17.37
N ASN A 61 -14.22 10.25 18.34
CA ASN A 61 -14.01 8.82 18.12
C ASN A 61 -12.80 8.48 17.23
N LEU A 62 -11.67 9.20 17.39
CA LEU A 62 -10.45 8.92 16.64
C LEU A 62 -9.90 7.54 16.99
N LYS A 63 -9.83 6.64 16.00
CA LYS A 63 -9.30 5.29 16.13
C LYS A 63 -8.23 5.06 15.07
N VAL A 64 -7.10 4.46 15.45
CA VAL A 64 -6.02 4.09 14.51
C VAL A 64 -5.81 2.59 14.52
N GLU A 65 -6.18 1.93 13.43
CA GLU A 65 -6.09 0.48 13.24
C GLU A 65 -5.63 0.16 11.82
N ASN A 66 -4.83 -0.90 11.67
CA ASN A 66 -4.38 -1.41 10.36
C ASN A 66 -3.79 -0.33 9.43
N GLY A 67 -3.03 0.63 9.97
CA GLY A 67 -2.40 1.68 9.17
C GLY A 67 -3.35 2.79 8.67
N ARG A 68 -4.57 2.85 9.20
CA ARG A 68 -5.58 3.86 8.86
C ARG A 68 -6.15 4.48 10.12
N ALA A 69 -6.38 5.79 10.08
CA ALA A 69 -7.08 6.51 11.12
C ALA A 69 -8.51 6.79 10.68
N THR A 70 -9.48 6.42 11.51
CA THR A 70 -10.89 6.72 11.31
C THR A 70 -11.39 7.63 12.43
N PHE A 71 -12.18 8.63 12.07
CA PHE A 71 -12.82 9.51 13.04
C PHE A 71 -14.13 10.06 12.49
N SER A 72 -14.98 10.55 13.37
CA SER A 72 -16.23 11.19 13.02
C SER A 72 -16.15 12.70 13.22
N VAL A 73 -16.79 13.47 12.34
CA VAL A 73 -16.90 14.93 12.43
C VAL A 73 -18.37 15.29 12.54
N GLY A 74 -18.74 16.04 13.59
CA GLY A 74 -20.09 16.61 13.71
C GLY A 74 -21.25 15.61 13.72
N GLN A 75 -21.04 14.36 14.16
CA GLN A 75 -22.01 13.23 14.12
C GLN A 75 -22.49 12.77 12.72
N GLU A 76 -22.30 13.55 11.67
CA GLU A 76 -22.79 13.26 10.32
C GLU A 76 -21.78 12.54 9.43
N PHE A 77 -20.48 12.81 9.60
CA PHE A 77 -19.45 12.35 8.68
C PHE A 77 -18.46 11.41 9.34
N SER A 78 -18.07 10.35 8.63
CA SER A 78 -16.97 9.46 9.01
C SER A 78 -15.84 9.63 8.00
N VAL A 79 -14.65 9.97 8.49
CA VAL A 79 -13.45 10.25 7.70
C VAL A 79 -12.42 9.17 7.96
N SER A 80 -11.78 8.69 6.89
CA SER A 80 -10.70 7.70 6.94
C SER A 80 -9.43 8.30 6.34
N LEU A 81 -8.42 8.54 7.16
CA LEU A 81 -7.09 8.99 6.74
C LEU A 81 -6.13 7.80 6.65
N THR A 82 -5.35 7.76 5.58
CA THR A 82 -4.22 6.84 5.43
C THR A 82 -3.03 7.64 4.94
N VAL A 83 -1.85 7.36 5.48
CA VAL A 83 -0.62 8.01 5.03
C VAL A 83 -0.30 7.42 3.65
N MET A 84 -0.22 8.27 2.62
CA MET A 84 0.38 7.86 1.36
C MET A 84 1.86 7.63 1.63
N GLY A 85 2.35 6.43 1.30
CA GLY A 85 3.79 6.17 1.33
C GLY A 85 4.48 7.15 0.38
N ASP A 86 5.67 7.63 0.76
CA ASP A 86 6.51 8.37 -0.18
C ASP A 86 6.68 7.48 -1.41
N ALA A 87 6.06 7.89 -2.51
CA ALA A 87 6.39 7.32 -3.80
C ALA A 87 7.83 7.73 -4.10
N PRO A 88 8.70 6.81 -4.56
CA PRO A 88 9.94 7.23 -5.20
C PRO A 88 9.64 8.09 -6.43
#